data_AF-A0A821E7C8-F1
#
_entry.id   AF-A0A821E7C8-F1
#
_cell.length_a   1.000
_cell.length_b   1.000
_cell.length_c   1.000
_cell.angle_alpha   90.00
_cell.angle_beta   90.00
_cell.angle_gamma   90.00
#
_symmetry.space_group_name_H-M   'P 1'
#
loop_
_entity.id
_entity.type
_entity.pdbx_description
1 polymer ?
#
loop_
_entity_poly.entity_id
_entity_poly.type
_entity_poly.pdbx_seq_one_letter_code
_entity_poly.pdbx_strand_id
1 'polypeptide(L)'
;ILDEQFTRSIIRSCVKLSYEHAQDIIDHPNKEYKNEDFPTITNNYAINDIKQTVLDLYEISKILRSKRIGALTLNQPKLQYQIKPDSKIPLSFSIYQQKESNRLVEEYMLLANMQVARKLCLTESIHDKVILRRHPPPNSTALQNTIKILKSVGIEIDGKSSDDIAKAIRNIENESTKKLLIHLLAKSMQLAIYCCASCVPDNIYSHFALNVDFYTHFTSPIRRYPDILVHRLLGAVLNYNDNLYQTPRALEQIAQLCNEKKLNAKTCSERSAELYLAVLVR
;
A
#
# COMPACT_ATOMS: atom_id res chain seq x y z
N ILE A 1 -1.12 -10.54 -16.90
CA ILE A 1 -2.55 -10.85 -16.71
C ILE A 1 -3.02 -11.41 -18.04
N LEU A 2 -3.54 -12.63 -18.06
CA LEU A 2 -4.04 -13.26 -19.30
C LEU A 2 -5.51 -12.90 -19.53
N ASP A 3 -6.32 -12.97 -18.47
CA ASP A 3 -7.73 -12.57 -18.44
C ASP A 3 -8.06 -11.85 -17.12
N GLU A 4 -9.16 -11.11 -17.10
CA GLU A 4 -9.63 -10.31 -15.96
C GLU A 4 -11.16 -10.38 -15.81
N GLN A 5 -11.62 -10.78 -14.62
CA GLN A 5 -13.03 -10.81 -14.27
C GLN A 5 -13.29 -10.10 -12.94
N PHE A 6 -14.35 -9.29 -12.90
CA PHE A 6 -14.87 -8.70 -11.67
C PHE A 6 -16.28 -9.25 -11.42
N THR A 7 -16.53 -9.75 -10.21
CA THR A 7 -17.85 -10.27 -9.83
C THR A 7 -18.08 -10.10 -8.33
N ARG A 8 -19.35 -10.00 -7.92
CA ARG A 8 -19.71 -10.26 -6.52
C ARG A 8 -19.57 -11.76 -6.27
N SER A 9 -19.08 -12.12 -5.09
CA SER A 9 -18.90 -13.51 -4.68
C SER A 9 -19.24 -13.69 -3.21
N ILE A 10 -19.45 -14.93 -2.82
CA ILE A 10 -19.56 -15.36 -1.43
C ILE A 10 -18.37 -16.28 -1.17
N ILE A 11 -17.62 -16.01 -0.10
CA ILE A 11 -16.44 -16.79 0.27
C ILE A 11 -16.59 -17.35 1.68
N ARG A 12 -15.94 -18.49 1.94
CA ARG A 12 -15.83 -19.10 3.27
C ARG A 12 -14.34 -19.37 3.55
N SER A 13 -13.68 -18.41 4.21
CA SER A 13 -12.25 -18.51 4.54
C SER A 13 -11.97 -19.79 5.33
N CYS A 14 -11.03 -20.61 4.85
CA CYS A 14 -10.70 -21.89 5.49
C CYS A 14 -9.80 -21.72 6.72
N VAL A 15 -8.94 -20.70 6.75
CA VAL A 15 -8.01 -20.42 7.84
C VAL A 15 -7.76 -18.90 7.96
N LYS A 16 -7.35 -18.43 9.15
CA LYS A 16 -6.91 -17.05 9.39
C LYS A 16 -5.42 -17.03 9.75
N LEU A 17 -4.55 -16.90 8.75
CA LEU A 17 -3.10 -16.86 8.96
C LEU A 17 -2.64 -15.52 9.54
N SER A 18 -1.62 -15.56 10.39
CA SER A 18 -0.82 -14.39 10.74
C SER A 18 0.29 -14.22 9.69
N TYR A 19 0.93 -13.05 9.67
CA TYR A 19 2.12 -12.85 8.83
C TYR A 19 3.27 -13.79 9.21
N GLU A 20 3.35 -14.20 10.48
CA GLU A 20 4.37 -15.13 10.96
C GLU A 20 4.12 -16.55 10.43
N HIS A 21 2.86 -17.01 10.42
CA HIS A 21 2.53 -18.32 9.83
C HIS A 21 2.88 -18.37 8.35
N ALA A 22 2.53 -17.34 7.59
CA ALA A 22 2.87 -17.26 6.17
C ALA A 22 4.39 -17.12 5.95
N GLN A 23 5.09 -16.39 6.84
CA GLN A 23 6.53 -16.26 6.75
C GLN A 23 7.24 -17.58 7.03
N ASP A 24 6.81 -18.35 8.03
CA ASP A 24 7.42 -19.65 8.34
C ASP A 24 7.32 -20.62 7.15
N ILE A 25 6.18 -20.62 6.43
CA ILE A 25 6.00 -21.40 5.20
C ILE A 25 6.99 -20.95 4.12
N ILE A 26 7.16 -19.64 3.94
CA ILE A 26 8.07 -19.05 2.93
C ILE A 26 9.53 -19.39 3.24
N ASP A 27 9.93 -19.31 4.50
CA ASP A 27 11.31 -19.55 4.94
C ASP A 27 11.67 -21.04 4.95
N HIS A 28 10.68 -21.92 5.17
CA HIS A 28 10.87 -23.37 5.30
C HIS A 28 9.98 -24.18 4.33
N PRO A 29 10.16 -24.05 3.00
CA PRO A 29 9.28 -24.67 2.01
C PRO A 29 9.28 -26.21 2.06
N ASN A 30 10.33 -26.83 2.60
CA ASN A 30 10.45 -28.29 2.72
C ASN A 30 10.00 -28.85 4.08
N LYS A 31 9.62 -27.98 5.04
CA LYS A 31 9.17 -28.41 6.37
C LYS A 31 7.79 -29.06 6.28
N GLU A 32 7.63 -30.20 6.95
CA GLU A 32 6.32 -30.81 7.16
C GLU A 32 5.63 -30.15 8.34
N TYR A 33 4.33 -29.88 8.18
CA TYR A 33 3.53 -29.17 9.16
C TYR A 33 2.39 -30.05 9.66
N LYS A 34 2.08 -29.91 10.95
CA LYS A 34 0.90 -30.50 11.56
C LYS A 34 -0.20 -29.44 11.66
N ASN A 35 -1.45 -29.88 11.74
CA ASN A 35 -2.59 -28.96 11.90
C ASN A 35 -2.50 -28.10 13.17
N GLU A 36 -1.81 -28.58 14.21
CA GLU A 36 -1.59 -27.89 15.48
C GLU A 36 -0.63 -26.69 15.36
N ASP A 37 0.21 -26.64 14.32
CA ASP A 37 1.15 -25.54 14.09
C ASP A 37 0.44 -24.26 13.60
N PHE A 38 -0.84 -24.37 13.22
CA PHE A 38 -1.62 -23.30 12.61
C PHE A 38 -2.97 -23.06 13.32
N PRO A 39 -3.58 -21.88 13.13
CA PRO A 39 -4.96 -21.64 13.54
C PRO A 39 -5.91 -22.65 12.89
N THR A 40 -7.05 -22.88 13.54
CA THR A 40 -8.04 -23.87 13.11
C THR A 40 -8.35 -23.78 11.61
N ILE A 41 -8.05 -24.87 10.89
CA ILE A 41 -8.36 -25.05 9.48
C ILE A 41 -9.77 -25.65 9.37
N THR A 42 -10.58 -25.08 8.50
CA THR A 42 -11.99 -25.45 8.30
C THR A 42 -12.24 -25.87 6.85
N ASN A 43 -13.42 -26.40 6.57
CA ASN A 43 -13.89 -26.77 5.22
C ASN A 43 -13.08 -27.91 4.57
N ASN A 44 -12.55 -28.84 5.36
CA ASN A 44 -11.81 -30.03 4.92
C ASN A 44 -10.55 -29.74 4.08
N TYR A 45 -9.98 -28.54 4.18
CA TYR A 45 -8.68 -28.24 3.59
C TYR A 45 -7.56 -28.89 4.40
N ALA A 46 -6.55 -29.42 3.73
CA ALA A 46 -5.33 -29.88 4.38
C ALA A 46 -4.33 -28.72 4.55
N ILE A 47 -3.48 -28.80 5.56
CA ILE A 47 -2.39 -27.83 5.76
C ILE A 47 -1.43 -27.81 4.54
N ASN A 48 -1.22 -28.95 3.89
CA ASN A 48 -0.38 -29.04 2.70
C ASN A 48 -0.93 -28.23 1.53
N ASP A 49 -2.25 -28.18 1.34
CA ASP A 49 -2.88 -27.37 0.28
C ASP A 49 -2.68 -25.88 0.55
N ILE A 50 -2.86 -25.47 1.81
CA ILE A 50 -2.65 -24.08 2.25
C ILE A 50 -1.19 -23.68 2.06
N LYS A 51 -0.27 -24.54 2.49
CA LYS A 51 1.18 -24.35 2.33
C LYS A 51 1.55 -24.14 0.86
N GLN A 52 1.13 -25.05 -0.01
CA GLN A 52 1.43 -24.96 -1.44
C GLN A 52 0.86 -23.67 -2.04
N THR A 53 -0.38 -23.33 -1.70
CA THR A 53 -1.02 -22.09 -2.17
C THR A 53 -0.24 -20.84 -1.74
N VAL A 54 0.25 -20.78 -0.49
CA VAL A 54 1.07 -19.66 -0.01
C VAL A 54 2.38 -19.54 -0.79
N LEU A 55 3.05 -20.67 -1.06
CA LEU A 55 4.29 -20.70 -1.84
C LEU A 55 4.06 -20.25 -3.29
N ASP A 56 3.01 -20.74 -3.94
CA ASP A 56 2.67 -20.35 -5.31
C ASP A 56 2.36 -18.84 -5.39
N LEU A 57 1.56 -18.33 -4.44
CA LEU A 57 1.25 -16.91 -4.35
C LEU A 57 2.51 -16.07 -4.09
N TYR A 58 3.44 -16.57 -3.28
CA TYR A 58 4.71 -15.92 -2.99
C TYR A 58 5.59 -15.82 -4.24
N GLU A 59 5.76 -16.90 -4.99
CA GLU A 59 6.54 -16.92 -6.24
C GLU A 59 6.00 -15.92 -7.26
N ILE A 60 4.68 -15.90 -7.45
CA ILE A 60 4.01 -14.92 -8.32
C ILE A 60 4.22 -13.50 -7.79
N SER A 61 4.15 -13.28 -6.48
CA SER A 61 4.36 -11.95 -5.89
C SER A 61 5.77 -11.40 -6.15
N LYS A 62 6.81 -12.24 -6.16
CA LYS A 62 8.17 -11.84 -6.54
C LYS A 62 8.23 -11.38 -7.99
N ILE A 63 7.57 -12.11 -8.88
CA ILE A 63 7.48 -11.73 -10.29
C ILE A 63 6.74 -10.40 -10.45
N LEU A 64 5.60 -10.22 -9.78
CA LEU A 64 4.85 -8.96 -9.81
C LEU A 64 5.71 -7.78 -9.35
N ARG A 65 6.40 -7.93 -8.22
CA ARG A 65 7.29 -6.90 -7.65
C ARG A 65 8.43 -6.54 -8.60
N SER A 66 9.06 -7.55 -9.21
CA SER A 66 10.17 -7.34 -10.16
C SER A 66 9.76 -6.53 -11.40
N LYS A 67 8.51 -6.65 -11.84
CA LYS A 67 7.97 -5.93 -13.01
C LYS A 67 7.64 -4.47 -12.73
N ARG A 68 7.56 -4.04 -11.47
CA ARG A 68 7.27 -2.64 -11.10
C ARG A 68 8.52 -1.76 -11.17
N ILE A 69 9.06 -1.61 -12.37
CA ILE A 69 10.22 -0.75 -12.62
C ILE A 69 9.83 0.70 -12.29
N GLY A 70 10.68 1.39 -11.53
CA GLY A 70 10.47 2.77 -11.10
C GLY A 70 9.53 2.97 -9.90
N ALA A 71 8.97 1.91 -9.31
CA ALA A 71 8.24 2.02 -8.05
C ALA A 71 9.21 2.30 -6.88
N LEU A 72 8.84 3.26 -6.03
CA LEU A 72 9.62 3.76 -4.92
C LEU A 72 9.19 3.14 -3.59
N THR A 73 10.13 2.48 -2.91
CA THR A 73 9.96 2.00 -1.54
C THR A 73 10.60 2.97 -0.57
N LEU A 74 9.85 4.01 -0.18
CA LEU A 74 10.31 5.06 0.74
C LEU A 74 9.70 4.90 2.14
N ASN A 75 9.77 3.68 2.67
CA ASN A 75 9.18 3.37 3.97
C ASN A 75 10.03 3.97 5.10
N GLN A 76 9.38 4.79 5.94
CA GLN A 76 9.97 5.24 7.20
C GLN A 76 9.84 4.13 8.25
N PRO A 77 10.83 3.99 9.17
CA PRO A 77 10.74 3.02 10.25
C PRO A 77 9.51 3.33 11.12
N LYS A 78 8.75 2.29 11.48
CA LYS A 78 7.62 2.39 12.39
C LYS A 78 7.94 1.64 13.68
N LEU A 79 7.56 2.21 14.81
CA LEU A 79 7.73 1.58 16.11
C LEU A 79 6.55 0.64 16.39
N GLN A 80 6.86 -0.52 16.94
CA GLN A 80 5.90 -1.48 17.46
C GLN A 80 6.18 -1.66 18.96
N TYR A 81 5.13 -1.63 19.78
CA TYR A 81 5.26 -1.71 21.23
C TYR A 81 4.74 -3.05 21.74
N GLN A 82 5.47 -3.64 22.68
CA GLN A 82 4.93 -4.70 23.52
C GLN A 82 4.24 -4.04 24.71
N ILE A 83 2.93 -4.26 24.85
CA ILE A 83 2.11 -3.60 25.85
C ILE A 83 1.73 -4.59 26.94
N LYS A 84 1.83 -4.19 28.21
CA LYS A 84 1.35 -5.00 29.34
C LYS A 84 -0.18 -5.15 29.25
N PRO A 85 -0.73 -6.37 29.24
CA PRO A 85 -2.16 -6.61 29.01
C PRO A 85 -3.10 -5.81 29.93
N ASP A 86 -2.75 -5.72 31.22
CA ASP A 86 -3.64 -5.11 32.23
C ASP A 86 -3.51 -3.58 32.27
N SER A 87 -2.29 -3.06 32.41
CA SER A 87 -2.07 -1.63 32.62
C SER A 87 -2.01 -0.81 31.32
N LYS A 88 -1.91 -1.48 30.16
CA LYS A 88 -1.69 -0.86 28.84
C LYS A 88 -0.42 -0.01 28.73
N ILE A 89 0.51 -0.16 29.67
CA ILE A 89 1.81 0.51 29.66
C ILE A 89 2.76 -0.23 28.69
N PRO A 90 3.56 0.49 27.88
CA PRO A 90 4.60 -0.14 27.07
C PRO A 90 5.68 -0.79 27.95
N LEU A 91 6.06 -2.02 27.63
CA LEU A 91 7.15 -2.76 28.27
C LEU A 91 8.45 -2.66 27.47
N SER A 92 8.35 -2.66 26.15
CA SER A 92 9.46 -2.59 25.23
C SER A 92 8.96 -2.08 23.87
N PHE A 93 9.90 -1.72 22.99
CA PHE A 93 9.60 -1.40 21.61
C PHE A 93 10.56 -2.11 20.65
N SER A 94 10.11 -2.31 19.43
CA SER A 94 10.93 -2.78 18.30
C SER A 94 10.61 -1.98 17.05
N ILE A 95 11.50 -2.01 16.07
CA ILE A 95 11.21 -1.47 14.74
C ILE A 95 10.41 -2.52 13.98
N TYR A 96 9.23 -2.15 13.49
CA TYR A 96 8.41 -2.99 12.64
C TYR A 96 9.18 -3.34 11.37
N GLN A 97 9.43 -4.62 11.16
CA GLN A 97 10.09 -5.14 9.96
C GLN A 97 9.05 -5.66 8.98
N GLN A 98 9.11 -5.14 7.75
CA GLN A 98 8.29 -5.66 6.67
C GLN A 98 8.94 -6.94 6.14
N LYS A 99 8.25 -8.07 6.31
CA LYS A 99 8.69 -9.40 5.88
C LYS A 99 8.18 -9.75 4.48
N GLU A 100 8.65 -10.85 3.91
CA GLU A 100 8.20 -11.31 2.59
C GLU A 100 6.71 -11.64 2.58
N SER A 101 6.16 -12.16 3.69
CA SER A 101 4.72 -12.38 3.84
C SER A 101 3.90 -11.07 3.80
N ASN A 102 4.44 -9.95 4.29
CA ASN A 102 3.80 -8.63 4.13
C ASN A 102 3.79 -8.19 2.67
N ARG A 103 4.94 -8.34 2.00
CA ARG A 103 5.10 -7.93 0.62
C ARG A 103 4.28 -8.83 -0.33
N LEU A 104 4.08 -10.09 0.00
CA LEU A 104 3.17 -11.00 -0.73
C LEU A 104 1.78 -10.37 -0.82
N VAL A 105 1.17 -10.04 0.32
CA VAL A 105 -0.18 -9.44 0.37
C VAL A 105 -0.20 -8.08 -0.32
N GLU A 106 0.85 -7.27 -0.15
CA GLU A 106 0.97 -5.95 -0.77
C GLU A 106 0.85 -6.02 -2.30
N GLU A 107 1.54 -6.96 -2.96
CA GLU A 107 1.51 -7.04 -4.43
C GLU A 107 0.12 -7.40 -4.97
N TYR A 108 -0.60 -8.32 -4.34
CA TYR A 108 -1.97 -8.65 -4.76
C TYR A 108 -2.95 -7.50 -4.48
N MET A 109 -2.78 -6.80 -3.35
CA MET A 109 -3.61 -5.63 -3.06
C MET A 109 -3.38 -4.49 -4.06
N LEU A 110 -2.12 -4.24 -4.45
CA LEU A 110 -1.77 -3.25 -5.46
C LEU A 110 -2.34 -3.65 -6.82
N LEU A 111 -2.17 -4.91 -7.23
CA LEU A 111 -2.71 -5.42 -8.47
C LEU A 111 -4.22 -5.19 -8.54
N ALA A 112 -4.97 -5.63 -7.51
CA ALA A 112 -6.42 -5.42 -7.45
C ALA A 112 -6.81 -3.94 -7.50
N ASN A 113 -6.12 -3.07 -6.76
CA ASN A 113 -6.37 -1.63 -6.75
C ASN A 113 -6.12 -0.99 -8.14
N MET A 114 -5.05 -1.37 -8.83
CA MET A 114 -4.72 -0.87 -10.18
C MET A 114 -5.72 -1.36 -11.22
N GLN A 115 -6.08 -2.63 -11.16
CA GLN A 115 -7.05 -3.25 -12.06
C GLN A 115 -8.44 -2.61 -11.93
N VAL A 116 -8.92 -2.38 -10.70
CA VAL A 116 -10.17 -1.66 -10.47
C VAL A 116 -10.08 -0.21 -10.96
N ALA A 117 -9.00 0.50 -10.66
CA ALA A 117 -8.81 1.88 -11.15
C ALA A 117 -8.89 1.94 -12.69
N ARG A 118 -8.16 1.06 -13.37
CA ARG A 118 -8.17 0.95 -14.83
C ARG A 118 -9.57 0.64 -15.36
N LYS A 119 -10.27 -0.35 -14.78
CA LYS A 119 -11.63 -0.72 -15.20
C LYS A 119 -12.58 0.47 -15.11
N LEU A 120 -12.54 1.22 -14.01
CA LEU A 120 -13.42 2.37 -13.81
C LEU A 120 -13.08 3.52 -14.77
N CYS A 121 -11.80 3.87 -14.92
CA CYS A 121 -11.36 4.94 -15.81
C CYS A 121 -11.68 4.66 -17.29
N LEU A 122 -11.62 3.40 -17.72
CA LEU A 122 -11.92 3.00 -19.10
C LEU A 122 -13.43 2.79 -19.36
N THR A 123 -14.29 2.95 -18.34
CA THR A 123 -15.74 2.80 -18.52
C THR A 123 -16.39 4.17 -18.77
N GLU A 124 -16.81 4.40 -20.02
CA GLU A 124 -17.34 5.71 -20.46
C GLU A 124 -18.52 6.21 -19.64
N SER A 125 -19.42 5.33 -19.20
CA SER A 125 -20.64 5.74 -18.46
C SER A 125 -20.39 6.34 -17.06
N ILE A 126 -19.16 6.22 -16.55
CA ILE A 126 -18.80 6.69 -15.20
C ILE A 126 -17.44 7.40 -15.14
N HIS A 127 -16.79 7.64 -16.27
CA HIS A 127 -15.38 8.09 -16.31
C HIS A 127 -15.19 9.43 -15.56
N ASP A 128 -16.24 10.25 -15.50
CA ASP A 128 -16.25 11.55 -14.84
C ASP A 128 -16.38 11.46 -13.31
N LYS A 129 -16.87 10.33 -12.79
CA LYS A 129 -17.15 10.09 -11.36
C LYS A 129 -16.12 9.20 -10.66
N VAL A 130 -15.04 8.82 -11.34
CA VAL A 130 -14.06 7.89 -10.77
C VAL A 130 -13.29 8.54 -9.62
N ILE A 131 -13.31 7.90 -8.45
CA ILE A 131 -12.44 8.27 -7.33
C ILE A 131 -11.09 7.60 -7.52
N LEU A 132 -10.07 8.42 -7.78
CA LEU A 132 -8.68 7.99 -7.88
C LEU A 132 -7.90 8.39 -6.63
N ARG A 133 -6.71 7.80 -6.50
CA ARG A 133 -5.71 8.16 -5.50
C ARG A 133 -4.39 8.43 -6.22
N ARG A 134 -4.15 9.70 -6.52
CA ARG A 134 -2.94 10.17 -7.19
C ARG A 134 -1.82 10.47 -6.22
N HIS A 135 -0.59 10.48 -6.72
CA HIS A 135 0.59 10.91 -5.95
C HIS A 135 1.39 11.89 -6.80
N PRO A 136 1.33 13.21 -6.48
CA PRO A 136 2.11 14.22 -7.18
C PRO A 136 3.62 13.90 -7.16
N PRO A 137 4.41 14.43 -8.11
CA PRO A 137 5.86 14.39 -8.02
C PRO A 137 6.36 15.11 -6.75
N PRO A 138 7.63 14.93 -6.36
CA PRO A 138 8.21 15.58 -5.20
C PRO A 138 8.08 17.11 -5.27
N ASN A 139 8.05 17.77 -4.11
CA ASN A 139 8.12 19.23 -4.09
C ASN A 139 9.48 19.68 -4.66
N SER A 140 9.47 20.54 -5.69
CA SER A 140 10.68 20.92 -6.42
C SER A 140 11.75 21.55 -5.52
N THR A 141 11.37 22.49 -4.65
CA THR A 141 12.29 23.15 -3.71
C THR A 141 12.87 22.17 -2.70
N ALA A 142 12.02 21.34 -2.09
CA ALA A 142 12.46 20.34 -1.12
C ALA A 142 13.39 19.29 -1.76
N LEU A 143 13.06 18.83 -2.97
CA LEU A 143 13.87 17.90 -3.72
C LEU A 143 15.23 18.50 -4.08
N GLN A 144 15.28 19.75 -4.57
CA GLN A 144 16.53 20.44 -4.89
C GLN A 144 17.44 20.58 -3.65
N ASN A 145 16.87 20.88 -2.48
CA ASN A 145 17.62 20.90 -1.23
C ASN A 145 18.16 19.52 -0.85
N THR A 146 17.34 18.47 -0.98
CA THR A 146 17.78 17.09 -0.78
C THR A 146 18.90 16.71 -1.75
N ILE A 147 18.80 17.06 -3.04
CA ILE A 147 19.83 16.79 -4.05
C ILE A 147 21.16 17.47 -3.68
N LYS A 148 21.13 18.73 -3.22
CA LYS A 148 22.34 19.43 -2.77
C LYS A 148 23.02 18.74 -1.59
N ILE A 149 22.25 18.26 -0.62
CA ILE A 149 22.76 17.50 0.52
C ILE A 149 23.40 16.20 0.03
N LEU A 150 22.70 15.45 -0.82
CA LEU A 150 23.18 14.19 -1.37
C LEU A 150 24.47 14.36 -2.18
N LYS A 151 24.56 15.43 -2.98
CA LYS A 151 25.77 15.76 -3.73
C LYS A 151 26.98 16.01 -2.82
N SER A 152 26.77 16.63 -1.66
CA SER A 152 27.85 16.88 -0.69
C SER A 152 28.43 15.60 -0.08
N VAL A 153 27.66 14.50 -0.09
CA VAL A 153 28.09 13.17 0.35
C VAL A 153 28.42 12.23 -0.82
N GLY A 154 28.61 12.77 -2.02
CA GLY A 154 29.03 12.02 -3.21
C GLY A 154 27.91 11.25 -3.93
N ILE A 155 26.64 11.52 -3.64
CA ILE A 155 25.50 10.88 -4.29
C ILE A 155 24.86 11.85 -5.27
N GLU A 156 24.94 11.55 -6.58
CA GLU A 156 24.31 12.35 -7.61
C GLU A 156 22.97 11.74 -8.06
N ILE A 157 21.93 12.58 -8.08
CA ILE A 157 20.57 12.18 -8.44
C ILE A 157 19.84 13.37 -9.08
N ASP A 158 19.22 13.13 -10.25
CA ASP A 158 18.45 14.17 -10.97
C ASP A 158 17.05 14.36 -10.34
N GLY A 159 16.42 13.24 -9.92
CA GLY A 159 15.14 13.26 -9.22
C GLY A 159 13.93 13.65 -10.07
N LYS A 160 14.09 13.75 -11.40
CA LYS A 160 13.02 14.13 -12.35
C LYS A 160 11.94 13.06 -12.49
N SER A 161 12.31 11.79 -12.39
CA SER A 161 11.36 10.67 -12.44
C SER A 161 11.50 9.76 -11.22
N SER A 162 10.44 9.00 -10.94
CA SER A 162 10.49 7.94 -9.93
C SER A 162 11.48 6.84 -10.29
N ASP A 163 11.69 6.58 -11.59
CA ASP A 163 12.69 5.61 -12.05
C ASP A 163 14.13 6.06 -11.76
N ASP A 164 14.45 7.33 -11.97
CA ASP A 164 15.78 7.87 -11.62
C ASP A 164 16.05 7.74 -10.12
N ILE A 165 15.04 8.04 -9.30
CA ILE A 165 15.13 7.89 -7.84
C ILE A 165 15.29 6.40 -7.45
N ALA A 166 14.52 5.50 -8.08
CA ALA A 166 14.62 4.07 -7.83
C ALA A 166 15.99 3.50 -8.22
N LYS A 167 16.56 3.96 -9.34
CA LYS A 167 17.92 3.60 -9.79
C LYS A 167 18.97 4.09 -8.81
N ALA A 168 18.91 5.36 -8.38
CA ALA A 168 19.84 5.91 -7.40
C ALA A 168 19.84 5.12 -6.09
N ILE A 169 18.65 4.77 -5.57
CA ILE A 169 18.53 3.95 -4.35
C ILE A 169 19.10 2.54 -4.54
N ARG A 170 18.91 1.92 -5.72
CA ARG A 170 19.43 0.57 -6.01
C ARG A 170 20.94 0.54 -6.13
N ASN A 171 21.57 1.60 -6.63
CA ASN A 171 23.02 1.68 -6.83
C ASN A 171 23.81 1.88 -5.52
N ILE A 172 23.13 2.14 -4.39
CA ILE A 172 23.79 2.25 -3.08
C ILE A 172 23.86 0.86 -2.44
N GLU A 173 25.09 0.35 -2.32
CA GLU A 173 25.38 -0.94 -1.67
C GLU A 173 25.34 -0.85 -0.14
N ASN A 174 25.82 0.25 0.43
CA ASN A 174 25.83 0.42 1.89
C ASN A 174 24.41 0.67 2.43
N GLU A 175 23.88 -0.28 3.19
CA GLU A 175 22.51 -0.22 3.72
C GLU A 175 22.25 0.97 4.66
N SER A 176 23.25 1.45 5.42
CA SER A 176 23.09 2.64 6.26
C SER A 176 22.94 3.91 5.42
N THR A 177 23.79 4.07 4.40
CA THR A 177 23.71 5.17 3.43
C THR A 177 22.38 5.14 2.67
N LYS A 178 21.93 3.94 2.28
CA LYS A 178 20.64 3.74 1.60
C LYS A 178 19.45 4.16 2.44
N LYS A 179 19.44 3.79 3.74
CA LYS A 179 18.41 4.23 4.69
C LYS A 179 18.39 5.75 4.85
N LEU A 180 19.57 6.38 4.95
CA LEU A 180 19.68 7.84 5.01
C LEU A 180 19.13 8.50 3.74
N LEU A 181 19.52 8.00 2.56
CA LEU A 181 19.00 8.46 1.27
C LEU A 181 17.47 8.37 1.23
N ILE A 182 16.91 7.20 1.57
CA ILE A 182 15.46 6.97 1.61
C ILE A 182 14.79 7.99 2.54
N HIS A 183 15.35 8.24 3.72
CA HIS A 183 14.81 9.19 4.68
C HIS A 183 14.81 10.63 4.15
N LEU A 184 15.90 11.07 3.52
CA LEU A 184 16.02 12.41 2.95
C LEU A 184 15.07 12.60 1.74
N LEU A 185 14.97 11.59 0.87
CA LEU A 185 14.05 11.61 -0.26
C LEU A 185 12.60 11.63 0.20
N ALA A 186 12.23 10.83 1.21
CA ALA A 186 10.88 10.79 1.75
C ALA A 186 10.40 12.17 2.25
N LYS A 187 11.30 13.04 2.73
CA LYS A 187 10.97 14.42 3.13
C LYS A 187 10.64 15.34 1.96
N SER A 188 11.13 15.03 0.76
CA SER A 188 10.80 15.78 -0.46
C SER A 188 9.50 15.32 -1.12
N MET A 189 9.02 14.11 -0.79
CA MET A 189 7.80 13.54 -1.36
C MET A 189 6.55 14.28 -0.87
N GLN A 190 5.57 14.39 -1.76
CA GLN A 190 4.25 14.90 -1.40
C GLN A 190 3.38 13.78 -0.83
N LEU A 191 2.23 14.15 -0.24
CA LEU A 191 1.25 13.14 0.17
C LEU A 191 0.45 12.68 -1.05
N ALA A 192 0.19 11.37 -1.13
CA ALA A 192 -0.77 10.83 -2.08
C ALA A 192 -2.21 11.13 -1.62
N ILE A 193 -2.99 11.74 -2.51
CA ILE A 193 -4.33 12.30 -2.24
C ILE A 193 -5.39 11.62 -3.11
N TYR A 194 -6.61 11.54 -2.60
CA TYR A 194 -7.80 11.20 -3.37
C TYR A 194 -8.25 12.39 -4.19
N CYS A 195 -8.85 12.12 -5.35
CA CYS A 195 -9.50 13.11 -6.20
C CYS A 195 -10.61 12.45 -7.03
N CYS A 196 -11.58 13.24 -7.47
CA CYS A 196 -12.48 12.85 -8.56
C CYS A 196 -11.77 13.09 -9.89
N ALA A 197 -11.78 12.11 -10.80
CA ALA A 197 -11.07 12.16 -12.07
C ALA A 197 -11.41 13.45 -12.85
N SER A 198 -12.69 13.74 -13.11
CA SER A 198 -13.06 14.92 -13.91
C SER A 198 -12.73 16.29 -13.28
N CYS A 199 -12.35 16.34 -12.00
CA CYS A 199 -12.00 17.58 -11.32
C CYS A 199 -10.51 17.91 -11.40
N VAL A 200 -9.74 17.06 -12.09
CA VAL A 200 -8.29 17.12 -12.15
C VAL A 200 -7.87 16.86 -13.61
N PRO A 201 -6.92 17.61 -14.18
CA PRO A 201 -6.42 17.33 -15.52
C PRO A 201 -5.84 15.91 -15.67
N ASP A 202 -6.03 15.29 -16.83
CA ASP A 202 -5.64 13.89 -17.09
C ASP A 202 -4.15 13.63 -16.88
N ASN A 203 -3.30 14.63 -17.18
CA ASN A 203 -1.85 14.54 -17.05
C ASN A 203 -1.34 14.47 -15.60
N ILE A 204 -2.22 14.55 -14.59
CA ILE A 204 -1.81 14.49 -13.18
C ILE A 204 -2.52 13.40 -12.37
N TYR A 205 -3.18 12.42 -13.01
CA TYR A 205 -3.74 11.24 -12.32
C TYR A 205 -2.69 10.28 -11.78
N SER A 206 -1.48 10.32 -12.35
CA SER A 206 -0.44 9.35 -12.08
C SER A 206 -0.06 9.28 -10.60
N HIS A 207 0.33 8.08 -10.18
CA HIS A 207 0.85 7.82 -8.85
C HIS A 207 2.38 7.74 -8.90
N PHE A 208 3.06 8.87 -8.71
CA PHE A 208 4.52 9.01 -8.86
C PHE A 208 5.32 7.87 -8.22
N ALA A 209 5.12 7.60 -6.92
CA ALA A 209 5.85 6.55 -6.21
C ALA A 209 5.51 5.11 -6.62
N LEU A 210 4.35 4.87 -7.24
CA LEU A 210 4.03 3.53 -7.75
C LEU A 210 4.41 3.38 -9.23
N ASN A 211 4.71 4.51 -9.89
CA ASN A 211 5.00 4.60 -11.31
C ASN A 211 3.88 3.99 -12.18
N VAL A 212 2.63 4.39 -11.93
CA VAL A 212 1.44 3.94 -12.67
C VAL A 212 0.49 5.09 -12.98
N ASP A 213 -0.25 4.96 -14.07
CA ASP A 213 -1.17 6.00 -14.56
C ASP A 213 -2.43 6.11 -13.69
N PHE A 214 -3.02 4.97 -13.34
CA PHE A 214 -4.25 4.90 -12.56
C PHE A 214 -4.07 4.07 -11.30
N TYR A 215 -4.45 4.67 -10.16
CA TYR A 215 -4.47 3.97 -8.88
C TYR A 215 -5.66 4.45 -8.06
N THR A 216 -6.27 3.53 -7.31
CA THR A 216 -7.31 3.85 -6.33
C THR A 216 -7.18 2.95 -5.11
N HIS A 217 -8.03 3.13 -4.12
CA HIS A 217 -8.17 2.15 -3.05
C HIS A 217 -9.48 1.39 -3.19
N PHE A 218 -9.38 0.06 -3.13
CA PHE A 218 -10.52 -0.85 -3.25
C PHE A 218 -10.51 -1.95 -2.18
N THR A 219 -9.33 -2.37 -1.75
CA THR A 219 -9.12 -3.60 -0.96
C THR A 219 -9.37 -3.48 0.55
N SER A 220 -9.95 -2.38 1.05
CA SER A 220 -10.22 -2.22 2.50
C SER A 220 -11.45 -1.36 2.83
N PRO A 221 -12.65 -1.67 2.30
CA PRO A 221 -13.87 -0.89 2.52
C PRO A 221 -14.33 -0.80 3.99
N ILE A 222 -13.96 -1.78 4.83
CA ILE A 222 -14.32 -1.80 6.26
C ILE A 222 -13.68 -0.62 7.03
N ARG A 223 -12.51 -0.13 6.59
CA ARG A 223 -11.72 0.87 7.33
C ARG A 223 -11.40 2.12 6.51
N ARG A 224 -11.89 2.23 5.27
CA ARG A 224 -11.63 3.36 4.38
C ARG A 224 -12.90 3.69 3.59
N TYR A 225 -13.39 4.90 3.75
CA TYR A 225 -14.58 5.37 3.02
C TYR A 225 -14.39 5.48 1.49
N PRO A 226 -13.22 5.91 0.96
CA PRO A 226 -13.01 5.93 -0.49
C PRO A 226 -13.21 4.57 -1.17
N ASP A 227 -12.76 3.48 -0.51
CA ASP A 227 -13.01 2.12 -1.00
C ASP A 227 -14.52 1.84 -1.12
N ILE A 228 -15.36 2.33 -0.21
CA ILE A 228 -16.83 2.15 -0.32
C ILE A 228 -17.37 2.83 -1.58
N LEU A 229 -16.90 4.03 -1.91
CA LEU A 229 -17.30 4.73 -3.14
C LEU A 229 -16.86 3.95 -4.38
N VAL A 230 -15.62 3.47 -4.41
CA VAL A 230 -15.07 2.67 -5.49
C VAL A 230 -15.84 1.34 -5.64
N HIS A 231 -16.19 0.68 -4.53
CA HIS A 231 -17.03 -0.53 -4.54
C HIS A 231 -18.42 -0.28 -5.13
N ARG A 232 -19.04 0.87 -4.81
CA ARG A 232 -20.33 1.27 -5.39
C ARG A 232 -20.23 1.54 -6.88
N LEU A 233 -19.20 2.27 -7.31
CA LEU A 233 -18.93 2.54 -8.72
C LEU A 233 -18.68 1.24 -9.50
N LEU A 234 -17.85 0.34 -8.98
CA LEU A 234 -17.61 -0.96 -9.62
C LEU A 234 -18.89 -1.79 -9.68
N GLY A 235 -19.71 -1.76 -8.63
CA GLY A 235 -21.05 -2.37 -8.66
C GLY A 235 -21.91 -1.85 -9.80
N ALA A 236 -21.89 -0.53 -10.06
CA ALA A 236 -22.70 0.09 -11.09
C ALA A 236 -22.20 -0.27 -12.49
N VAL A 237 -20.87 -0.31 -12.69
CA VAL A 237 -20.24 -0.80 -13.92
C VAL A 237 -20.60 -2.26 -14.21
N LEU A 238 -20.83 -3.07 -13.17
CA LEU A 238 -21.23 -4.47 -13.28
C LEU A 238 -22.76 -4.66 -13.25
N ASN A 239 -23.55 -3.58 -13.32
CA ASN A 239 -25.01 -3.59 -13.27
C ASN A 239 -25.61 -4.25 -12.01
N TYR A 240 -24.91 -4.20 -10.88
CA TYR A 240 -25.38 -4.74 -9.60
C TYR A 240 -26.13 -3.73 -8.72
N ASN A 241 -26.05 -2.45 -9.06
CA ASN A 241 -26.74 -1.33 -8.43
C ASN A 241 -26.73 -0.13 -9.37
N ASP A 242 -27.52 0.88 -9.05
CA ASP A 242 -27.51 2.14 -9.80
C ASP A 242 -26.20 2.91 -9.60
N ASN A 243 -25.89 3.76 -10.58
CA ASN A 243 -24.76 4.68 -10.50
C ASN A 243 -24.91 5.66 -9.32
N LEU A 244 -23.80 6.24 -8.88
CA LEU A 244 -23.80 7.30 -7.87
C LEU A 244 -24.59 8.52 -8.37
N TYR A 245 -25.54 8.96 -7.55
CA TYR A 245 -26.31 10.19 -7.75
C TYR A 245 -25.47 11.45 -7.57
N GLN A 246 -24.32 11.35 -6.89
CA GLN A 246 -23.41 12.47 -6.65
C GLN A 246 -22.86 13.02 -7.97
N THR A 247 -22.80 14.35 -8.05
CA THR A 247 -22.09 15.04 -9.13
C THR A 247 -20.58 14.91 -8.93
N PRO A 248 -19.75 15.06 -9.99
CA PRO A 248 -18.30 15.01 -9.83
C PRO A 248 -17.74 16.02 -8.83
N ARG A 249 -18.32 17.23 -8.77
CA ARG A 249 -17.95 18.24 -7.77
C ARG A 249 -18.23 17.79 -6.33
N ALA A 250 -19.35 17.11 -6.09
CA ALA A 250 -19.67 16.57 -4.77
C ALA A 250 -18.71 15.42 -4.39
N LEU A 251 -18.34 14.57 -5.37
CA LEU A 251 -17.35 13.52 -5.19
C LEU A 251 -15.96 14.09 -4.85
N GLU A 252 -15.55 15.19 -5.49
CA GLU A 252 -14.30 15.89 -5.17
C GLU A 252 -14.31 16.46 -3.74
N GLN A 253 -15.43 17.04 -3.28
CA GLN A 253 -15.55 17.49 -1.89
C GLN A 253 -15.42 16.33 -0.90
N ILE A 254 -16.01 15.18 -1.20
CA ILE A 254 -15.85 13.96 -0.38
C ILE A 254 -14.40 13.48 -0.40
N ALA A 255 -13.72 13.52 -1.56
CA ALA A 255 -12.32 13.16 -1.68
C ALA A 255 -11.41 14.07 -0.83
N GLN A 256 -11.66 15.38 -0.84
CA GLN A 256 -10.96 16.36 0.00
C GLN A 256 -11.16 16.09 1.49
N LEU A 257 -12.39 15.81 1.92
CA LEU A 257 -12.67 15.41 3.30
C LEU A 257 -11.93 14.11 3.67
N CYS A 258 -11.91 13.12 2.78
CA CYS A 258 -11.17 11.88 2.99
C CYS A 258 -9.65 12.12 3.11
N ASN A 259 -9.10 13.07 2.36
CA ASN A 259 -7.70 13.48 2.47
C ASN A 259 -7.39 14.09 3.84
N GLU A 260 -8.21 15.04 4.29
CA GLU A 260 -8.07 15.67 5.60
C GLU A 260 -8.15 14.62 6.74
N LYS A 261 -9.20 13.79 6.74
CA LYS A 261 -9.36 12.75 7.77
C LYS A 261 -8.24 11.72 7.75
N LYS A 262 -7.73 11.37 6.56
CA LYS A 262 -6.57 10.49 6.43
C LYS A 262 -5.31 11.13 7.03
N LEU A 263 -5.07 12.41 6.79
CA LEU A 263 -3.93 13.13 7.37
C LEU A 263 -4.06 13.18 8.89
N ASN A 264 -5.23 13.56 9.41
CA ASN A 264 -5.48 13.61 10.85
C ASN A 264 -5.29 12.24 11.52
N ALA A 265 -5.78 11.17 10.89
CA ALA A 265 -5.59 9.81 11.38
C ALA A 265 -4.11 9.40 11.41
N LYS A 266 -3.34 9.78 10.36
CA LYS A 266 -1.88 9.54 10.32
C LYS A 266 -1.18 10.28 11.46
N THR A 267 -1.42 11.58 11.61
CA THR A 267 -0.82 12.41 12.67
C THR A 267 -1.17 11.89 14.06
N CYS A 268 -2.42 11.48 14.29
CA CYS A 268 -2.85 10.89 15.56
C CYS A 268 -2.10 9.59 15.85
N SER A 269 -1.96 8.70 14.85
CA SER A 269 -1.20 7.46 14.98
C SER A 269 0.28 7.70 15.29
N GLU A 270 0.91 8.69 14.66
CA GLU A 270 2.33 9.04 14.88
C GLU A 270 2.53 9.62 16.29
N ARG A 271 1.70 10.59 16.70
CA ARG A 271 1.72 11.15 18.05
C ARG A 271 1.45 10.11 19.14
N SER A 272 0.55 9.16 18.86
CA SER A 272 0.31 8.05 19.79
C SER A 272 1.55 7.18 19.96
N ALA A 273 2.30 6.90 18.89
CA ALA A 273 3.56 6.16 19.01
C ALA A 273 4.59 6.96 19.82
N GLU A 274 4.76 8.25 19.52
CA GLU A 274 5.66 9.14 20.28
C GLU A 274 5.32 9.19 21.77
N LEU A 275 4.03 9.26 22.12
CA LEU A 275 3.58 9.21 23.51
C LEU A 275 3.99 7.91 24.20
N TYR A 276 3.81 6.76 23.55
CA TYR A 276 4.22 5.47 24.11
C TYR A 276 5.74 5.37 24.25
N LEU A 277 6.51 5.94 23.32
CA LEU A 277 7.96 6.03 23.46
C LEU A 277 8.35 6.89 24.66
N ALA A 278 7.72 8.05 24.84
CA ALA A 278 8.00 8.95 25.96
C ALA A 278 7.67 8.31 27.32
N VAL A 279 6.58 7.54 27.41
CA VAL A 279 6.22 6.79 28.63
C VAL A 279 7.24 5.69 28.94
N LEU A 280 7.79 5.04 27.92
CA LEU A 280 8.74 3.94 28.11
C LEU A 280 10.15 4.41 28.51
N VAL A 281 10.57 5.59 28.06
CA VAL A 281 11.90 6.17 28.36
C VAL A 281 11.93 6.87 29.72
N ARG A 282 10.77 7.15 30.32
CA ARG A 282 10.63 7.78 31.63
C ARG A 282 11.01 6.81 32.76
#